data_AF-A0AAN6SQ31-F1
#
_entry.id   AF-A0AAN6SQ31-F1
#
_cell.length_a   1.000
_cell.length_b   1.000
_cell.length_c   1.000
_cell.angle_alpha   90.00
_cell.angle_beta   90.00
_cell.angle_gamma   90.00
#
_symmetry.space_group_name_H-M   'P 1'
#
loop_
_entity.id
_entity.type
_entity.pdbx_description
1 polymer ?
#
loop_
_entity_poly.entity_id
_entity_poly.type
_entity_poly.pdbx_seq_one_letter_code
_entity_poly.pdbx_strand_id
1 'polypeptide(L)'
;MAHGICRSDNTTASFEERCRRLPASLNIPNTNSTMAEFVAAGTMLDFPNTDPSCGRASQSITVDLCRVIAQVATSARSGIKMEAWLPAEWSGRFLSTGNGGLGGCIQYEDVHYGASLGFATVGTNNGHDGATGQALLYNPDVIEDFAYRALYTGVVIGIDIPSKPWRLPKVQEAQSFAEGFDGIVAGAPAFFFNNLTSWSSYFYPLTGRDTFVPFEVWPAITQDILRQCDHLDGAVDGLLESHDMCDYDPSGLVCLEGQNSSSCLTATQAGTVRSIYCARAQAGEMVMRMYYDVLDDGGWRWA
;
A
#
# COMPACT_ATOMS: atom_id res chain seq x y z
N MET A 1 12.80 -29.73 -60.52
CA MET A 1 13.09 -30.32 -59.19
C MET A 1 14.24 -29.55 -58.57
N ALA A 2 13.95 -28.67 -57.63
CA ALA A 2 14.92 -28.06 -56.72
C ALA A 2 14.22 -27.99 -55.37
N HIS A 3 14.78 -28.68 -54.39
CA HIS A 3 14.17 -28.96 -53.09
C HIS A 3 13.93 -27.67 -52.30
N GLY A 4 12.68 -27.45 -51.91
CA GLY A 4 12.33 -26.49 -50.86
C GLY A 4 12.90 -26.97 -49.54
N ILE A 5 13.79 -26.18 -48.96
CA ILE A 5 14.23 -26.36 -47.58
C ILE A 5 13.11 -25.79 -46.70
N CYS A 6 12.23 -26.66 -46.21
CA CYS A 6 11.39 -26.35 -45.06
C CYS A 6 12.32 -26.27 -43.84
N ARG A 7 12.68 -25.07 -43.40
CA ARG A 7 13.22 -24.89 -42.05
C ARG A 7 12.10 -25.20 -41.07
N SER A 8 12.17 -26.38 -40.46
CA SER A 8 11.47 -26.66 -39.21
C SER A 8 12.21 -25.90 -38.10
N ASP A 9 11.74 -24.70 -37.75
CA ASP A 9 12.08 -24.10 -36.44
C ASP A 9 11.34 -24.90 -35.37
N ASN A 10 11.87 -26.09 -35.09
CA ASN A 10 11.41 -26.98 -34.04
C ASN A 10 12.29 -26.81 -32.80
N THR A 11 12.15 -25.64 -32.16
CA THR A 11 12.61 -25.43 -30.79
C THR A 11 11.51 -24.67 -30.05
N THR A 12 10.66 -25.38 -29.30
CA THR A 12 9.86 -24.75 -28.25
C THR A 12 10.84 -24.18 -27.23
N ALA A 13 11.21 -22.91 -27.38
CA ALA A 13 12.12 -22.21 -26.48
C ALA A 13 11.68 -22.41 -25.02
N SER A 14 12.61 -22.69 -24.11
CA SER A 14 12.30 -22.84 -22.67
C SER A 14 11.66 -21.57 -22.11
N PHE A 15 10.99 -21.67 -20.96
CA PHE A 15 10.40 -20.49 -20.31
C PHE A 15 11.46 -19.40 -20.04
N GLU A 16 12.64 -19.80 -19.57
CA GLU A 16 13.80 -18.91 -19.41
C GLU A 16 14.19 -18.20 -20.72
N GLU A 17 14.28 -18.94 -21.83
CA GLU A 17 14.66 -18.35 -23.12
C GLU A 17 13.58 -17.41 -23.66
N ARG A 18 12.29 -17.74 -23.45
CA ARG A 18 11.18 -16.82 -23.77
C ARG A 18 11.26 -15.56 -22.94
N CYS A 19 11.57 -15.68 -21.64
CA CYS A 19 11.73 -14.53 -20.76
C CYS A 19 12.85 -13.60 -21.24
N ARG A 20 14.04 -14.14 -21.53
CA ARG A 20 15.19 -13.36 -22.00
C ARG A 20 14.91 -12.62 -23.32
N ARG A 21 14.07 -13.17 -24.19
CA ARG A 21 13.69 -12.56 -25.47
C ARG A 21 12.53 -11.58 -25.36
N LEU A 22 11.77 -11.59 -24.26
CA LEU A 22 10.55 -10.81 -24.09
C LEU A 22 10.76 -9.31 -24.35
N PRO A 23 11.81 -8.63 -23.82
CA PRO A 23 11.98 -7.19 -24.02
C PRO A 23 12.06 -6.78 -25.48
N ALA A 24 12.68 -7.60 -26.35
CA ALA A 24 12.79 -7.33 -27.77
C ALA A 24 11.44 -7.40 -28.52
N SER A 25 10.45 -8.05 -27.93
CA SER A 25 9.09 -8.20 -28.48
C SER A 25 8.09 -7.21 -27.90
N LEU A 26 8.41 -6.57 -26.77
CA LEU A 26 7.55 -5.60 -26.10
C LEU A 26 7.66 -4.24 -26.79
N ASN A 27 6.51 -3.65 -27.12
CA ASN A 27 6.43 -2.28 -27.60
C ASN A 27 5.65 -1.47 -26.57
N ILE A 28 6.36 -0.94 -25.58
CA ILE A 28 5.78 -0.12 -24.52
C ILE A 28 6.00 1.35 -24.89
N PRO A 29 4.94 2.13 -25.17
CA PRO A 29 5.08 3.55 -25.48
C PRO A 29 5.79 4.31 -24.34
N ASN A 30 6.54 5.35 -24.70
CA ASN A 30 7.23 6.25 -23.75
C ASN A 30 8.18 5.53 -22.78
N THR A 31 8.72 4.37 -23.17
CA THR A 31 9.61 3.59 -22.32
C THR A 31 11.07 3.92 -22.58
N ASN A 32 11.80 4.28 -21.52
CA ASN A 32 13.21 4.61 -21.56
C ASN A 32 14.07 3.34 -21.54
N SER A 33 13.65 2.31 -20.81
CA SER A 33 14.32 1.01 -20.77
C SER A 33 13.34 -0.10 -20.40
N THR A 34 13.55 -1.28 -20.99
CA THR A 34 12.86 -2.52 -20.65
C THR A 34 13.89 -3.64 -20.55
N MET A 35 13.85 -4.42 -19.48
CA MET A 35 14.63 -5.65 -19.34
C MET A 35 13.75 -6.77 -18.81
N ALA A 36 14.18 -8.00 -19.02
CA ALA A 36 13.53 -9.16 -18.42
C ALA A 36 14.59 -10.15 -17.94
N GLU A 37 14.36 -10.71 -16.77
CA GLU A 37 15.18 -11.76 -16.19
C GLU A 37 14.32 -12.93 -15.72
N PHE A 38 14.81 -14.14 -15.97
CA PHE A 38 14.22 -15.33 -15.39
C PHE A 38 14.70 -15.45 -13.94
N VAL A 39 13.76 -15.62 -13.01
CA VAL A 39 14.04 -15.82 -11.60
C VAL A 39 13.45 -17.17 -11.19
N ALA A 40 14.32 -18.08 -10.75
CA ALA A 40 13.93 -19.42 -10.35
C ALA A 40 13.32 -19.44 -8.95
N ALA A 41 12.41 -20.38 -8.70
CA ALA A 41 11.92 -20.69 -7.37
C ALA A 41 13.09 -21.00 -6.40
N GLY A 42 12.99 -20.52 -5.17
CA GLY A 42 14.03 -20.61 -4.14
C GLY A 42 15.05 -19.47 -4.17
N THR A 43 15.00 -18.55 -5.14
CA THR A 43 15.90 -17.40 -5.21
C THR A 43 15.55 -16.36 -4.13
N MET A 44 16.56 -15.82 -3.45
CA MET A 44 16.43 -14.57 -2.72
C MET A 44 16.78 -13.43 -3.67
N LEU A 45 15.77 -12.67 -4.11
CA LEU A 45 15.94 -11.61 -5.08
C LEU A 45 16.28 -10.29 -4.37
N ASP A 46 17.44 -9.72 -4.67
CA ASP A 46 17.90 -8.47 -4.08
C ASP A 46 17.49 -7.25 -4.93
N PHE A 47 17.21 -6.13 -4.25
CA PHE A 47 16.84 -4.85 -4.86
C PHE A 47 17.83 -3.75 -4.45
N PRO A 48 19.09 -3.80 -4.93
CA PRO A 48 20.16 -2.90 -4.48
C PRO A 48 19.93 -1.43 -4.85
N ASN A 49 19.02 -1.15 -5.78
CA ASN A 49 18.71 0.20 -6.27
C ASN A 49 17.41 0.77 -5.67
N THR A 50 16.78 0.06 -4.74
CA THR A 50 15.61 0.57 -4.02
C THR A 50 16.05 1.62 -3.01
N ASP A 51 15.27 2.69 -2.87
CA ASP A 51 15.53 3.71 -1.85
C ASP A 51 15.51 3.07 -0.44
N PRO A 52 16.51 3.33 0.42
CA PRO A 52 16.59 2.72 1.75
C PRO A 52 15.35 2.92 2.62
N SER A 53 14.65 4.05 2.46
CA SER A 53 13.41 4.35 3.20
C SER A 53 12.26 3.41 2.86
N CYS A 54 12.33 2.67 1.75
CA CYS A 54 11.33 1.67 1.41
C CYS A 54 11.38 0.41 2.29
N GLY A 55 12.48 0.17 3.01
CA GLY A 55 12.60 -0.94 3.96
C GLY A 55 12.53 -2.35 3.36
N ARG A 56 12.72 -2.49 2.04
CA ARG A 56 12.49 -3.74 1.28
C ARG A 56 13.70 -4.07 0.39
N ALA A 57 14.78 -4.51 1.02
CA ALA A 57 16.04 -4.76 0.32
C ALA A 57 16.02 -6.04 -0.54
N SER A 58 15.16 -7.01 -0.22
CA SER A 58 15.07 -8.28 -0.93
C SER A 58 13.74 -8.99 -0.72
N GLN A 59 13.43 -9.97 -1.58
CA GLN A 59 12.22 -10.78 -1.55
C GLN A 59 12.56 -12.24 -1.86
N SER A 60 12.03 -13.17 -1.06
CA SER A 60 12.14 -14.61 -1.34
C SER A 60 11.13 -15.01 -2.42
N ILE A 61 11.59 -15.70 -3.46
CA ILE A 61 10.80 -16.10 -4.62
C ILE A 61 10.47 -17.59 -4.52
N THR A 62 9.18 -17.93 -4.51
CA THR A 62 8.69 -19.31 -4.33
C THR A 62 8.25 -20.02 -5.61
N VAL A 63 8.14 -19.31 -6.73
CA VAL A 63 7.74 -19.85 -8.04
C VAL A 63 8.67 -19.34 -9.14
N ASP A 64 8.87 -20.15 -10.18
CA ASP A 64 9.57 -19.73 -11.39
C ASP A 64 8.81 -18.58 -12.06
N LEU A 65 9.48 -17.46 -12.33
CA LEU A 65 8.86 -16.29 -12.94
C LEU A 65 9.79 -15.58 -13.91
N CYS A 66 9.19 -14.85 -14.85
CA CYS A 66 9.86 -13.87 -15.68
C CYS A 66 9.59 -12.48 -15.08
N ARG A 67 10.63 -11.86 -14.54
CA ARG A 67 10.59 -10.50 -13.99
C ARG A 67 10.91 -9.52 -15.11
N VAL A 68 9.94 -8.69 -15.48
CA VAL A 68 10.10 -7.59 -16.42
C VAL A 68 10.22 -6.30 -15.64
N ILE A 69 11.19 -5.48 -15.99
CA ILE A 69 11.43 -4.16 -15.37
C ILE A 69 11.33 -3.12 -16.48
N ALA A 70 10.52 -2.09 -16.28
CA ALA A 70 10.34 -1.01 -17.23
C ALA A 70 10.40 0.37 -16.57
N GLN A 71 11.02 1.32 -17.26
CA GLN A 71 11.01 2.74 -16.89
C GLN A 71 10.20 3.52 -17.92
N VAL A 72 9.10 4.11 -17.50
CA VAL A 72 8.10 4.70 -18.40
C VAL A 72 7.96 6.19 -18.07
N ALA A 73 8.21 7.04 -19.05
CA ALA A 73 7.93 8.47 -18.94
C ALA A 73 6.41 8.69 -18.98
N THR A 74 5.88 9.38 -17.96
CA THR A 74 4.48 9.78 -17.86
C THR A 74 4.28 11.24 -18.25
N SER A 75 5.34 12.06 -18.17
CA SER A 75 5.42 13.40 -18.74
C SER A 75 6.86 13.75 -19.16
N ALA A 76 7.12 15.01 -19.53
CA ALA A 76 8.48 15.50 -19.77
C ALA A 76 9.34 15.61 -18.49
N ARG A 77 8.74 15.52 -17.31
CA ARG A 77 9.35 15.81 -16.00
C ARG A 77 8.91 14.84 -14.90
N SER A 78 8.27 13.74 -15.27
CA SER A 78 7.88 12.65 -14.38
C SER A 78 7.87 11.31 -15.12
N GLY A 79 7.91 10.23 -14.36
CA GLY A 79 7.94 8.87 -14.89
C GLY A 79 7.89 7.85 -13.77
N ILE A 80 7.55 6.62 -14.15
CA ILE A 80 7.42 5.50 -13.22
C ILE A 80 8.48 4.44 -13.49
N LYS A 81 8.91 3.77 -12.43
CA LYS A 81 9.46 2.43 -12.49
C LYS A 81 8.33 1.47 -12.24
N MET A 82 8.20 0.47 -13.10
CA MET A 82 7.25 -0.61 -12.92
C MET A 82 7.94 -1.95 -13.11
N GLU A 83 7.41 -2.95 -12.43
CA GLU A 83 7.77 -4.34 -12.65
C GLU A 83 6.53 -5.17 -12.96
N ALA A 84 6.71 -6.17 -13.82
CA ALA A 84 5.72 -7.19 -14.10
C ALA A 84 6.35 -8.57 -13.85
N TRP A 85 5.78 -9.34 -12.92
CA TRP A 85 6.23 -10.67 -12.56
C TRP A 85 5.27 -11.67 -13.16
N LEU A 86 5.75 -12.38 -14.17
CA LEU A 86 4.96 -13.34 -14.97
C LEU A 86 5.33 -14.76 -14.53
N PRO A 87 4.48 -15.47 -13.76
CA PRO A 87 4.80 -16.82 -13.34
C PRO A 87 4.85 -17.79 -14.53
N ALA A 88 5.68 -18.81 -14.44
CA ALA A 88 5.75 -19.88 -15.45
C ALA A 88 4.41 -20.61 -15.59
N GLU A 89 3.77 -20.88 -14.46
CA GLU A 89 2.42 -21.42 -14.36
C GLU A 89 1.41 -20.27 -14.22
N TRP A 90 0.91 -19.77 -15.35
CA TRP A 90 -0.01 -18.64 -15.38
C TRP A 90 -1.47 -19.11 -15.35
N SER A 91 -2.25 -18.56 -14.42
CA SER A 91 -3.68 -18.86 -14.25
C SER A 91 -4.60 -18.21 -15.28
N GLY A 92 -4.06 -17.36 -16.17
CA GLY A 92 -4.84 -16.52 -17.07
C GLY A 92 -5.30 -15.19 -16.44
N ARG A 93 -4.95 -14.94 -15.17
CA ARG A 93 -5.39 -13.75 -14.42
C ARG A 93 -4.29 -12.70 -14.31
N PHE A 94 -4.70 -11.45 -14.23
CA PHE A 94 -3.86 -10.27 -14.03
C PHE A 94 -4.12 -9.68 -12.64
N LEU A 95 -3.09 -9.12 -12.02
CA LEU A 95 -3.18 -8.42 -10.74
C LEU A 95 -2.28 -7.18 -10.76
N SER A 96 -2.77 -6.07 -10.21
CA SER A 96 -1.95 -4.90 -9.90
C SER A 96 -1.89 -4.73 -8.39
N THR A 97 -0.70 -4.48 -7.86
CA THR A 97 -0.51 -4.04 -6.48
C THR A 97 -0.64 -2.52 -6.39
N GLY A 98 -0.68 -2.01 -5.16
CA GLY A 98 -0.65 -0.58 -4.87
C GLY A 98 0.67 -0.14 -4.23
N ASN A 99 0.57 0.91 -3.43
CA ASN A 99 1.64 1.49 -2.62
C ASN A 99 1.10 1.85 -1.24
N GLY A 100 1.99 2.25 -0.32
CA GLY A 100 1.62 2.68 1.04
C GLY A 100 2.15 4.06 1.40
N GLY A 101 1.42 4.79 2.24
CA GLY A 101 1.79 6.12 2.73
C GLY A 101 1.99 7.15 1.60
N LEU A 102 3.04 7.97 1.72
CA LEU A 102 3.51 8.87 0.65
C LEU A 102 4.56 8.20 -0.26
N GLY A 103 4.70 6.88 -0.16
CA GLY A 103 5.81 6.15 -0.73
C GLY A 103 5.69 5.90 -2.22
N GLY A 104 6.84 5.95 -2.88
CA GLY A 104 7.09 5.45 -4.21
C GLY A 104 7.82 4.11 -4.17
N CYS A 105 7.34 3.19 -3.33
CA CYS A 105 7.99 1.90 -3.09
C CYS A 105 7.15 0.78 -3.69
N ILE A 106 7.73 0.02 -4.63
CA ILE A 106 7.10 -1.21 -5.13
C ILE A 106 7.00 -2.20 -3.96
N GLN A 107 5.81 -2.69 -3.67
CA GLN A 107 5.55 -3.70 -2.63
C GLN A 107 5.89 -5.09 -3.18
N TYR A 108 7.18 -5.41 -3.26
CA TYR A 108 7.66 -6.66 -3.84
C TYR A 108 7.10 -7.91 -3.16
N GLU A 109 6.77 -7.82 -1.87
CA GLU A 109 6.08 -8.85 -1.11
C GLU A 109 4.70 -9.17 -1.71
N ASP A 110 3.92 -8.16 -2.09
CA ASP A 110 2.59 -8.31 -2.67
C ASP A 110 2.67 -8.71 -4.14
N VAL A 111 3.66 -8.17 -4.87
CA VAL A 111 3.93 -8.58 -6.26
C VAL A 111 4.28 -10.06 -6.30
N HIS A 112 5.12 -10.51 -5.37
CA HIS A 112 5.43 -11.93 -5.24
C HIS A 112 4.21 -12.75 -4.83
N TYR A 113 3.45 -12.28 -3.84
CA TYR A 113 2.24 -12.98 -3.37
C TYR A 113 1.27 -13.24 -4.53
N GLY A 114 0.95 -12.22 -5.33
CA GLY A 114 0.13 -12.38 -6.54
C GLY A 114 0.74 -13.36 -7.55
N ALA A 115 2.03 -13.23 -7.86
CA ALA A 115 2.71 -14.11 -8.80
C ALA A 115 2.75 -15.58 -8.32
N SER A 116 2.94 -15.80 -7.02
CA SER A 116 2.94 -17.13 -6.40
C SER A 116 1.59 -17.85 -6.50
N LEU A 117 0.51 -17.08 -6.59
CA LEU A 117 -0.85 -17.57 -6.82
C LEU A 117 -1.20 -17.70 -8.32
N GLY A 118 -0.22 -17.54 -9.21
CA GLY A 118 -0.36 -17.71 -10.65
C GLY A 118 -0.92 -16.49 -11.38
N PHE A 119 -0.93 -15.29 -10.77
CA PHE A 119 -1.31 -14.05 -11.46
C PHE A 119 -0.11 -13.44 -12.19
N ALA A 120 -0.33 -12.91 -13.39
CA ALA A 120 0.60 -11.94 -13.98
C ALA A 120 0.47 -10.65 -13.17
N THR A 121 1.47 -10.35 -12.33
CA THR A 121 1.34 -9.33 -11.29
C THR A 121 2.23 -8.14 -11.57
N VAL A 122 1.70 -6.92 -11.45
CA VAL A 122 2.47 -5.69 -11.62
C VAL A 122 2.49 -4.82 -10.37
N GLY A 123 3.56 -4.04 -10.23
CA GLY A 123 3.68 -2.99 -9.23
C GLY A 123 4.46 -1.80 -9.77
N THR A 124 4.18 -0.60 -9.26
CA THR A 124 4.86 0.63 -9.68
C THR A 124 5.44 1.38 -8.48
N ASN A 125 6.40 2.26 -8.72
CA ASN A 125 6.96 3.15 -7.71
C ASN A 125 6.13 4.44 -7.53
N ASN A 126 4.87 4.47 -7.96
CA ASN A 126 3.98 5.62 -7.75
C ASN A 126 4.45 7.00 -8.30
N GLY A 127 5.47 7.02 -9.17
CA GLY A 127 6.01 8.26 -9.77
C GLY A 127 7.28 8.82 -9.13
N HIS A 128 7.77 8.24 -8.03
CA HIS A 128 9.01 8.65 -7.36
C HIS A 128 9.67 7.49 -6.61
N ASP A 129 10.84 7.70 -6.03
CA ASP A 129 11.48 6.69 -5.17
C ASP A 129 11.45 7.14 -3.70
N GLY A 130 11.32 6.18 -2.79
CA GLY A 130 11.38 6.42 -1.35
C GLY A 130 10.03 6.66 -0.69
N ALA A 131 10.02 6.65 0.64
CA ALA A 131 8.81 6.69 1.47
C ALA A 131 8.34 8.13 1.80
N THR A 132 8.95 9.16 1.20
CA THR A 132 8.68 10.57 1.56
C THR A 132 8.03 11.35 0.42
N GLY A 133 7.31 12.41 0.76
CA GLY A 133 6.70 13.32 -0.21
C GLY A 133 7.65 14.34 -0.84
N GLN A 134 8.97 14.22 -0.66
CA GLN A 134 9.94 15.22 -1.13
C GLN A 134 9.89 15.42 -2.66
N ALA A 135 9.67 14.33 -3.41
CA ALA A 135 9.58 14.36 -4.87
C ALA A 135 8.32 15.09 -5.39
N LEU A 136 7.31 15.26 -4.54
CA LEU A 136 6.07 15.98 -4.87
C LEU A 136 6.28 17.50 -4.90
N LEU A 137 7.32 17.99 -4.21
CA LEU A 137 7.59 19.41 -4.04
C LEU A 137 7.88 20.07 -5.39
N TYR A 138 7.11 21.10 -5.73
CA TYR A 138 7.20 21.85 -7.00
C TYR A 138 7.04 20.99 -8.26
N ASN A 139 6.49 19.77 -8.15
CA ASN A 139 6.30 18.85 -9.27
C ASN A 139 4.86 18.31 -9.39
N PRO A 140 3.92 19.10 -9.97
CA PRO A 140 2.54 18.64 -10.17
C PRO A 140 2.43 17.36 -10.99
N ASP A 141 3.36 17.09 -11.91
CA ASP A 141 3.34 15.89 -12.72
C ASP A 141 3.63 14.62 -11.88
N VAL A 142 4.49 14.71 -10.87
CA VAL A 142 4.73 13.61 -9.90
C VAL A 142 3.56 13.49 -8.93
N ILE A 143 2.95 14.60 -8.53
CA ILE A 143 1.68 14.58 -7.77
C ILE A 143 0.60 13.84 -8.56
N GLU A 144 0.52 14.05 -9.88
CA GLU A 144 -0.44 13.38 -10.75
C GLU A 144 -0.16 11.88 -10.88
N ASP A 145 1.12 11.49 -10.98
CA ASP A 145 1.55 10.09 -10.94
C ASP A 145 1.13 9.41 -9.63
N PHE A 146 1.43 10.03 -8.49
CA PHE A 146 1.07 9.55 -7.15
C PHE A 146 -0.44 9.47 -6.94
N ALA A 147 -1.16 10.50 -7.36
CA ALA A 147 -2.60 10.60 -7.13
C ALA A 147 -3.37 9.57 -7.94
N TYR A 148 -2.90 9.26 -9.15
CA TYR A 148 -3.55 8.27 -9.98
C TYR A 148 -2.61 7.62 -11.02
N ARG A 149 -1.97 8.45 -11.86
CA ARG A 149 -1.49 8.04 -13.19
C ARG A 149 -0.45 6.91 -13.19
N ALA A 150 0.31 6.73 -12.10
CA ALA A 150 1.29 5.65 -12.00
C ALA A 150 0.63 4.27 -11.99
N LEU A 151 -0.32 4.03 -11.09
CA LEU A 151 -1.08 2.78 -11.01
C LEU A 151 -1.76 2.50 -12.33
N TYR A 152 -2.43 3.51 -12.89
CA TYR A 152 -3.08 3.42 -14.18
C TYR A 152 -2.14 2.97 -15.31
N THR A 153 -0.96 3.60 -15.39
CA THR A 153 0.01 3.32 -16.44
C THR A 153 0.56 1.90 -16.28
N GLY A 154 0.81 1.47 -15.03
CA GLY A 154 1.21 0.10 -14.72
C GLY A 154 0.20 -0.95 -15.15
N VAL A 155 -1.11 -0.70 -14.95
CA VAL A 155 -2.18 -1.61 -15.37
C VAL A 155 -2.26 -1.71 -16.89
N VAL A 156 -2.30 -0.57 -17.59
CA VAL A 156 -2.42 -0.55 -19.05
C VAL A 156 -1.26 -1.29 -19.71
N ILE A 157 -0.02 -1.05 -19.24
CA ILE A 157 1.17 -1.74 -19.75
C ILE A 157 1.17 -3.22 -19.34
N GLY A 158 0.76 -3.49 -18.10
CA GLY A 158 0.73 -4.83 -17.52
C GLY A 158 -0.21 -5.80 -18.24
N ILE A 159 -1.33 -5.33 -18.76
CA ILE A 159 -2.29 -6.14 -19.55
C ILE A 159 -1.75 -6.43 -20.96
N ASP A 160 -1.00 -5.50 -21.55
CA ASP A 160 -0.43 -5.63 -22.89
C ASP A 160 0.76 -6.63 -22.93
N ILE A 161 1.44 -6.87 -21.80
CA ILE A 161 2.58 -7.80 -21.74
C ILE A 161 2.16 -9.27 -21.97
N PRO A 162 1.11 -9.80 -21.30
CA PRO A 162 0.64 -11.18 -21.52
C PRO A 162 -0.23 -11.37 -22.77
N SER A 163 -0.81 -10.32 -23.37
CA SER A 163 -1.83 -10.47 -24.42
C SER A 163 -1.76 -9.46 -25.57
N LYS A 164 -1.71 -9.96 -26.81
CA LYS A 164 -2.26 -9.28 -28.00
C LYS A 164 -3.44 -10.14 -28.46
N PRO A 165 -4.71 -9.81 -28.12
CA PRO A 165 -5.45 -8.76 -28.85
C PRO A 165 -6.48 -7.96 -28.02
N TRP A 166 -6.51 -8.07 -26.69
CA TRP A 166 -7.55 -7.43 -25.87
C TRP A 166 -7.14 -6.01 -25.47
N ARG A 167 -7.53 -5.04 -26.31
CA ARG A 167 -7.46 -3.62 -25.95
C ARG A 167 -8.51 -3.34 -24.86
N LEU A 168 -8.13 -3.51 -23.60
CA LEU A 168 -8.94 -3.03 -22.48
C LEU A 168 -8.65 -1.54 -22.27
N PRO A 169 -9.67 -0.66 -22.31
CA PRO A 169 -9.46 0.75 -22.02
C PRO A 169 -9.11 0.94 -20.53
N LYS A 170 -7.96 1.58 -20.29
CA LYS A 170 -7.73 2.70 -19.35
C LYS A 170 -8.27 2.53 -17.89
N VAL A 171 -7.40 2.31 -16.88
CA VAL A 171 -7.79 1.94 -15.50
C VAL A 171 -7.24 2.84 -14.36
N GLN A 172 -8.08 3.42 -13.51
CA GLN A 172 -7.83 3.78 -12.09
C GLN A 172 -9.06 3.40 -11.24
N GLU A 173 -8.83 3.06 -9.97
CA GLU A 173 -9.77 2.69 -8.88
C GLU A 173 -11.26 3.03 -9.04
N ALA A 174 -12.08 2.10 -8.51
CA ALA A 174 -13.54 1.92 -8.60
C ALA A 174 -14.42 3.13 -8.96
N GLN A 175 -14.09 4.33 -8.47
CA GLN A 175 -14.85 5.56 -8.65
C GLN A 175 -14.64 6.22 -10.02
N SER A 176 -13.41 6.23 -10.55
CA SER A 176 -13.07 7.04 -11.73
C SER A 176 -12.92 6.22 -13.01
N PHE A 177 -12.67 4.90 -12.92
CA PHE A 177 -12.59 4.00 -14.07
C PHE A 177 -13.06 2.58 -13.70
N ALA A 178 -14.39 2.45 -13.54
CA ALA A 178 -15.06 1.23 -13.12
C ALA A 178 -14.82 0.00 -14.02
N GLU A 179 -14.33 0.17 -15.25
CA GLU A 179 -14.12 -0.91 -16.23
C GLU A 179 -12.74 -1.57 -16.15
N GLY A 180 -11.87 -1.11 -15.26
CA GLY A 180 -10.46 -1.49 -15.28
C GLY A 180 -10.04 -2.72 -14.48
N PHE A 181 -10.90 -3.19 -13.58
CA PHE A 181 -10.70 -4.41 -12.82
C PHE A 181 -12.03 -5.14 -12.67
N ASP A 182 -12.04 -6.46 -12.90
CA ASP A 182 -13.21 -7.29 -12.60
C ASP A 182 -13.42 -7.49 -11.09
N GLY A 183 -12.37 -7.30 -10.28
CA GLY A 183 -12.41 -7.39 -8.82
C GLY A 183 -11.34 -6.53 -8.16
N ILE A 184 -11.70 -5.89 -7.04
CA ILE A 184 -10.84 -4.98 -6.27
C ILE A 184 -10.86 -5.41 -4.80
N VAL A 185 -9.68 -5.52 -4.20
CA VAL A 185 -9.50 -5.70 -2.76
C VAL A 185 -8.84 -4.43 -2.22
N ALA A 186 -9.55 -3.66 -1.41
CA ALA A 186 -9.09 -2.39 -0.83
C ALA A 186 -9.08 -2.48 0.70
N GLY A 187 -7.91 -2.69 1.30
CA GLY A 187 -7.71 -2.72 2.75
C GLY A 187 -7.30 -1.34 3.27
N ALA A 188 -7.89 -0.91 4.40
CA ALA A 188 -7.60 0.37 5.08
C ALA A 188 -7.34 1.56 4.14
N PRO A 189 -8.28 1.88 3.21
CA PRO A 189 -8.01 2.82 2.12
C PRO A 189 -7.86 4.27 2.61
N ALA A 190 -6.91 5.01 2.02
CA ALA A 190 -6.63 6.42 2.32
C ALA A 190 -7.40 7.41 1.41
N PHE A 191 -8.66 7.10 1.06
CA PHE A 191 -9.45 7.80 0.03
C PHE A 191 -9.90 9.23 0.41
N PHE A 192 -10.10 9.54 1.69
CA PHE A 192 -10.29 10.92 2.19
C PHE A 192 -8.94 11.61 2.46
N PHE A 193 -7.99 11.49 1.52
CA PHE A 193 -6.57 11.76 1.75
C PHE A 193 -6.25 13.13 2.36
N ASN A 194 -6.90 14.20 1.88
CA ASN A 194 -6.70 15.55 2.40
C ASN A 194 -7.18 15.69 3.86
N ASN A 195 -8.36 15.12 4.15
CA ASN A 195 -8.93 15.12 5.51
C ASN A 195 -8.09 14.23 6.43
N LEU A 196 -7.66 13.06 5.96
CA LEU A 196 -6.76 12.15 6.67
C LEU A 196 -5.46 12.88 7.03
N THR A 197 -4.81 13.54 6.07
CA THR A 197 -3.56 14.28 6.31
C THR A 197 -3.74 15.42 7.31
N SER A 198 -4.85 16.19 7.18
CA SER A 198 -5.22 17.25 8.13
C SER A 198 -5.52 16.70 9.54
N TRP A 199 -6.16 15.54 9.61
CA TRP A 199 -6.48 14.86 10.86
C TRP A 199 -5.24 14.27 11.53
N SER A 200 -4.34 13.63 10.80
CA SER A 200 -3.05 13.17 11.32
C SER A 200 -2.22 14.34 11.88
N SER A 201 -2.19 15.47 11.18
CA SER A 201 -1.46 16.67 11.62
C SER A 201 -2.07 17.33 12.87
N TYR A 202 -3.36 17.10 13.14
CA TYR A 202 -4.06 17.67 14.29
C TYR A 202 -3.61 17.07 15.63
N PHE A 203 -3.09 15.84 15.64
CA PHE A 203 -2.63 15.22 16.89
C PHE A 203 -1.42 15.91 17.51
N TYR A 204 -0.53 16.49 16.71
CA TYR A 204 0.68 17.16 17.23
C TYR A 204 0.37 18.32 18.19
N PRO A 205 -0.44 19.33 17.84
CA PRO A 205 -0.81 20.38 18.80
C PRO A 205 -1.70 19.86 19.94
N LEU A 206 -2.41 18.75 19.76
CA LEU A 206 -3.24 18.14 20.80
C LEU A 206 -2.41 17.48 21.90
N THR A 207 -1.29 16.82 21.55
CA THR A 207 -0.47 16.04 22.50
C THR A 207 0.87 16.68 22.87
N GLY A 208 1.26 17.82 22.28
CA GLY A 208 2.65 18.32 22.32
C GLY A 208 3.15 19.05 23.59
N ARG A 209 2.37 19.21 24.67
CA ARG A 209 2.79 19.91 25.91
C ARG A 209 2.28 19.20 27.18
N ASP A 210 1.72 19.92 28.15
CA ASP A 210 1.12 19.40 29.39
C ASP A 210 -0.08 18.45 29.13
N THR A 211 -0.49 18.34 27.87
CA THR A 211 -1.51 17.43 27.35
C THR A 211 -0.96 16.09 26.89
N PHE A 212 0.37 15.90 26.89
CA PHE A 212 1.00 14.65 26.46
C PHE A 212 0.59 13.49 27.37
N VAL A 213 0.17 12.39 26.74
CA VAL A 213 -0.13 11.12 27.41
C VAL A 213 1.06 10.18 27.20
N PRO A 214 1.83 9.87 28.26
CA PRO A 214 2.98 8.98 28.14
C PRO A 214 2.60 7.59 27.64
N PHE A 215 3.50 6.97 26.87
CA PHE A 215 3.29 5.66 26.26
C PHE A 215 2.92 4.59 27.29
N GLU A 216 3.54 4.64 28.47
CA GLU A 216 3.29 3.73 29.58
C GLU A 216 1.87 3.77 30.15
N VAL A 217 1.09 4.83 29.90
CA VAL A 217 -0.29 4.97 30.40
C VAL A 217 -1.32 4.40 29.40
N TRP A 218 -0.97 4.26 28.13
CA TRP A 218 -1.88 3.76 27.08
C TRP A 218 -2.40 2.33 27.30
N PRO A 219 -1.63 1.39 27.88
CA PRO A 219 -2.18 0.10 28.28
C PRO A 219 -3.31 0.22 29.32
N ALA A 220 -3.19 1.14 30.28
CA ALA A 220 -4.25 1.39 31.27
C ALA A 220 -5.49 2.02 30.63
N ILE A 221 -5.32 2.93 29.67
CA ILE A 221 -6.41 3.49 28.86
C ILE A 221 -7.12 2.38 28.08
N THR A 222 -6.36 1.50 27.42
CA THR A 222 -6.90 0.39 26.61
C THR A 222 -7.72 -0.56 27.46
N GLN A 223 -7.23 -0.93 28.65
CA GLN A 223 -7.97 -1.75 29.60
C GLN A 223 -9.25 -1.07 30.10
N ASP A 224 -9.22 0.25 30.34
CA ASP A 224 -10.42 0.97 30.77
C ASP A 224 -11.46 1.09 29.65
N ILE A 225 -11.03 1.24 28.39
CA ILE A 225 -11.91 1.16 27.21
C ILE A 225 -12.59 -0.21 27.16
N LEU A 226 -11.83 -1.31 27.23
CA LEU A 226 -12.39 -2.67 27.20
C LEU A 226 -13.38 -2.88 28.37
N ARG A 227 -13.03 -2.45 29.58
CA ARG A 227 -13.92 -2.51 30.74
C ARG A 227 -15.26 -1.82 30.48
N GLN A 228 -15.25 -0.70 29.74
CA GLN A 228 -16.45 0.07 29.43
C GLN A 228 -17.20 -0.46 28.20
N CYS A 229 -16.53 -1.12 27.26
CA CYS A 229 -17.07 -1.33 25.91
C CYS A 229 -17.06 -2.77 25.36
N ASP A 230 -16.21 -3.67 25.86
CA ASP A 230 -16.08 -5.07 25.36
C ASP A 230 -17.44 -5.78 25.37
N HIS A 231 -18.14 -5.74 26.51
CA HIS A 231 -19.46 -6.34 26.68
C HIS A 231 -20.59 -5.82 25.77
N LEU A 232 -20.40 -4.73 25.02
CA LEU A 232 -21.47 -4.08 24.26
C LEU A 232 -21.93 -4.91 23.06
N ASP A 233 -21.06 -5.73 22.48
CA ASP A 233 -21.41 -6.65 21.39
C ASP A 233 -21.97 -8.01 21.88
N GLY A 234 -21.99 -8.22 23.20
CA GLY A 234 -22.49 -9.42 23.84
C GLY A 234 -21.43 -10.49 24.16
N ALA A 235 -20.16 -10.23 23.84
CA ALA A 235 -19.01 -11.04 24.27
C ALA A 235 -18.13 -10.25 25.26
N VAL A 236 -17.33 -10.96 26.06
CA VAL A 236 -16.25 -10.34 26.85
C VAL A 236 -14.99 -11.13 26.51
N ASP A 237 -14.39 -10.77 25.39
CA ASP A 237 -13.28 -11.50 24.77
C ASP A 237 -12.06 -10.61 24.50
N GLY A 238 -12.10 -9.36 24.96
CA GLY A 238 -11.03 -8.38 24.77
C GLY A 238 -11.03 -7.75 23.38
N LEU A 239 -12.12 -7.89 22.62
CA LEU A 239 -12.31 -7.27 21.32
C LEU A 239 -13.38 -6.18 21.39
N LEU A 240 -13.39 -5.30 20.41
CA LEU A 240 -14.45 -4.32 20.22
C LEU A 240 -15.09 -4.57 18.86
N GLU A 241 -16.04 -5.50 18.76
CA GLU A 241 -16.64 -5.83 17.45
C GLU A 241 -17.49 -4.65 16.92
N SER A 242 -18.09 -3.88 17.83
CA SER A 242 -18.99 -2.77 17.54
C SER A 242 -18.50 -1.44 18.11
N HIS A 243 -17.40 -0.92 17.56
CA HIS A 243 -16.77 0.34 17.95
C HIS A 243 -17.74 1.53 18.05
N ASP A 244 -18.79 1.59 17.23
CA ASP A 244 -19.78 2.67 17.21
C ASP A 244 -20.63 2.75 18.49
N MET A 245 -20.75 1.64 19.22
CA MET A 245 -21.51 1.59 20.48
C MET A 245 -20.69 2.09 21.68
N CYS A 246 -19.37 2.17 21.54
CA CYS A 246 -18.48 2.60 22.61
C CYS A 246 -18.43 4.14 22.72
N ASP A 247 -19.00 4.69 23.79
CA ASP A 247 -18.83 6.08 24.19
C ASP A 247 -17.92 6.14 25.43
N TYR A 248 -16.62 6.00 25.19
CA TYR A 248 -15.62 5.91 26.25
C TYR A 248 -15.51 7.22 27.04
N ASP A 249 -15.63 7.12 28.36
CA ASP A 249 -15.37 8.24 29.28
C ASP A 249 -14.09 8.00 30.11
N PRO A 250 -12.99 8.74 29.86
CA PRO A 250 -11.75 8.59 30.61
C PRO A 250 -11.82 9.20 32.02
N SER A 251 -12.94 9.80 32.44
CA SER A 251 -13.08 10.44 33.76
C SER A 251 -12.80 9.49 34.92
N GLY A 252 -13.13 8.21 34.76
CA GLY A 252 -12.88 7.15 35.75
C GLY A 252 -11.40 6.79 35.91
N LEU A 253 -10.54 7.17 34.96
CA LEU A 253 -9.10 6.88 34.97
C LEU A 253 -8.28 8.06 35.53
N VAL A 254 -8.93 9.14 36.01
CA VAL A 254 -8.22 10.28 36.60
C VAL A 254 -7.60 9.89 37.94
N CYS A 255 -6.32 10.24 38.14
CA CYS A 255 -5.56 9.90 39.34
C CYS A 255 -6.21 10.43 40.63
N LEU A 256 -6.28 9.57 41.64
CA LEU A 256 -6.55 9.97 43.02
C LEU A 256 -5.32 10.65 43.64
N GLU A 257 -5.53 11.43 44.69
CA GLU A 257 -4.46 12.12 45.40
C GLU A 257 -3.40 11.13 45.90
N GLY A 258 -2.13 11.32 45.49
CA GLY A 258 -1.02 10.45 45.85
C GLY A 258 -0.86 9.16 45.02
N GLN A 259 -1.68 8.93 43.99
CA GLN A 259 -1.47 7.80 43.06
C GLN A 259 -0.29 8.02 42.11
N ASN A 260 0.27 6.89 41.64
CA ASN A 260 1.35 6.88 40.66
C ASN A 260 0.80 7.20 39.26
N SER A 261 1.43 8.17 38.59
CA SER A 261 1.05 8.66 37.25
C SER A 261 1.24 7.64 36.12
N SER A 262 1.86 6.49 36.37
CA SER A 262 2.05 5.45 35.35
C SER A 262 0.81 4.60 35.07
N SER A 263 -0.28 4.79 35.81
CA SER A 263 -1.50 3.95 35.72
C SER A 263 -2.81 4.72 35.70
N CYS A 264 -2.74 6.06 35.69
CA CYS A 264 -3.89 6.94 35.74
C CYS A 264 -3.55 8.25 35.02
N LEU A 265 -4.58 9.03 34.68
CA LEU A 265 -4.45 10.28 33.93
C LEU A 265 -4.57 11.49 34.84
N THR A 266 -3.86 12.56 34.50
CA THR A 266 -4.27 13.89 34.98
C THR A 266 -5.58 14.31 34.34
N ALA A 267 -6.31 15.26 34.94
CA ALA A 267 -7.53 15.80 34.34
C ALA A 267 -7.29 16.37 32.92
N THR A 268 -6.14 17.01 32.70
CA THR A 268 -5.72 17.52 31.39
C THR A 268 -5.54 16.38 30.38
N GLN A 269 -4.82 15.32 30.75
CA GLN A 269 -4.61 14.15 29.89
C GLN A 269 -5.92 13.43 29.58
N ALA A 270 -6.83 13.27 30.55
CA ALA A 270 -8.15 12.72 30.31
C ALA A 270 -8.95 13.56 29.29
N GLY A 271 -8.85 14.90 29.37
CA GLY A 271 -9.41 15.80 28.37
C GLY A 271 -8.78 15.61 26.97
N THR A 272 -7.48 15.35 26.90
CA THR A 272 -6.78 15.02 25.66
C THR A 272 -7.26 13.69 25.06
N VAL A 273 -7.33 12.63 25.86
CA VAL A 273 -7.81 11.31 25.43
C VAL A 273 -9.24 11.39 24.92
N ARG A 274 -10.12 12.12 25.62
CA ARG A 274 -11.49 12.36 25.15
C ARG A 274 -11.50 13.07 23.80
N SER A 275 -10.64 14.07 23.62
CA SER A 275 -10.54 14.84 22.38
C SER A 275 -10.01 14.00 21.20
N ILE A 276 -9.15 13.01 21.46
CA ILE A 276 -8.64 12.06 20.47
C ILE A 276 -9.78 11.20 19.89
N TYR A 277 -10.70 10.70 20.73
CA TYR A 277 -11.79 9.82 20.32
C TYR A 277 -13.08 10.55 19.90
N CYS A 278 -13.15 11.86 20.10
CA CYS A 278 -14.25 12.68 19.56
C CYS A 278 -14.12 12.89 18.05
N ALA A 279 -15.26 12.88 17.35
CA ALA A 279 -15.30 13.25 15.94
C ALA A 279 -14.85 14.71 15.77
N ARG A 280 -13.89 14.95 14.86
CA ARG A 280 -13.46 16.31 14.53
C ARG A 280 -14.45 16.90 13.55
N ALA A 281 -14.94 18.11 13.85
CA ALA A 281 -15.67 18.93 12.90
C ALA A 281 -14.93 20.25 12.63
N GLN A 282 -15.00 20.74 11.39
CA GLN A 282 -14.48 22.06 11.01
C GLN A 282 -15.58 22.79 10.24
N ALA A 283 -15.89 24.03 10.65
CA ALA A 283 -16.98 24.83 10.08
C ALA A 283 -18.37 24.13 10.06
N GLY A 284 -18.61 23.20 10.99
CA GLY A 284 -19.88 22.46 11.09
C GLY A 284 -19.91 21.14 10.30
N GLU A 285 -18.87 20.80 9.54
CA GLU A 285 -18.76 19.55 8.80
C GLU A 285 -17.81 18.57 9.49
N MET A 286 -18.15 17.28 9.51
CA MET A 286 -17.27 16.22 10.02
C MET A 286 -16.03 16.10 9.12
N VAL A 287 -14.85 16.16 9.73
CA VAL A 287 -13.57 15.97 9.05
C VAL A 287 -13.16 14.50 9.07
N MET A 288 -13.09 13.91 10.27
CA MET A 288 -12.76 12.50 10.52
C MET A 288 -13.03 12.14 11.98
N ARG A 289 -13.21 10.85 12.28
CA ARG A 289 -13.35 10.31 13.65
C ARG A 289 -12.31 9.20 13.86
N MET A 290 -11.66 9.21 15.02
CA MET A 290 -10.84 8.08 15.45
C MET A 290 -11.74 6.96 15.98
N TYR A 291 -11.46 5.72 15.59
CA TYR A 291 -12.05 4.55 16.22
C TYR A 291 -11.11 4.01 17.30
N TYR A 292 -11.67 3.36 18.32
CA TYR A 292 -10.88 2.72 19.35
C TYR A 292 -10.12 1.55 18.73
N ASP A 293 -8.81 1.54 18.86
CA ASP A 293 -8.00 0.39 18.49
C ASP A 293 -7.45 -0.23 19.78
N VAL A 294 -7.76 -1.50 19.99
CA VAL A 294 -7.34 -2.30 21.14
C VAL A 294 -6.33 -3.39 20.74
N LEU A 295 -6.01 -3.49 19.44
CA LEU A 295 -5.12 -4.51 18.87
C LEU A 295 -3.67 -4.04 18.76
N ASP A 296 -3.42 -2.73 18.84
CA ASP A 296 -2.06 -2.18 18.86
C ASP A 296 -1.61 -2.00 20.32
N ASP A 297 -0.43 -2.52 20.67
CA ASP A 297 0.12 -2.66 22.05
C ASP A 297 0.47 -1.30 22.72
N GLY A 298 -0.47 -0.34 22.75
CA GLY A 298 -0.20 1.07 23.08
C GLY A 298 0.52 1.82 21.96
N GLY A 299 0.48 1.28 20.74
CA GLY A 299 1.23 1.74 19.58
C GLY A 299 0.63 2.95 18.86
N TRP A 300 0.68 4.14 19.44
CA TRP A 300 0.63 5.41 18.67
C TRP A 300 1.86 5.61 17.75
N ARG A 301 2.47 4.52 17.31
CA ARG A 301 3.70 4.48 16.54
C ARG A 301 3.31 4.55 15.07
N TRP A 302 3.24 5.77 14.55
CA TRP A 302 3.33 5.99 13.12
C TRP A 302 4.66 5.38 12.64
N ALA A 303 4.58 4.34 11.81
CA ALA A 303 5.74 3.78 11.10
C ALA A 303 6.27 4.78 10.07
#